data_AF-Q468X8-F1
#
_entry.id   AF-Q468X8-F1
#
_cell.length_a   1.000
_cell.length_b   1.000
_cell.length_c   1.000
_cell.angle_alpha   90.00
_cell.angle_beta   90.00
_cell.angle_gamma   90.00
#
_symmetry.space_group_name_H-M   'P 1'
#
loop_
_entity.id
_entity.type
_entity.pdbx_description
1 polymer ?
#
loop_
_entity_poly.entity_id
_entity_poly.type
_entity_poly.pdbx_seq_one_letter_code
_entity_poly.pdbx_strand_id
1 'polypeptide(L)'
;MAASWSRSKTLGTKQKVFSWRIDSRGNLFIKRKFRKNRFPRIDKISCHHLDRLCEFMQDREWKTLANNAAKLCMGTEKDGIGKFLYKLRSEVSYAQLSSQLGAIFYQAGVWEWNEQKRGMKFLLLLENWQEKTTEYYRDSLSLENEVAFFDNALEPGLEPGLEPGEIVKSKKQQKQEVQIEVIQKIEQMKLSAFFRD
;
A
#
# COMPACT_ATOMS: atom_id res chain seq x y z
N MET A 1 5.90 -22.52 -0.31
CA MET A 1 4.87 -21.90 0.56
C MET A 1 3.98 -21.03 -0.30
N ALA A 2 2.66 -21.05 -0.09
CA ALA A 2 1.77 -20.12 -0.79
C ALA A 2 2.07 -18.69 -0.29
N ALA A 3 2.44 -17.78 -1.21
CA ALA A 3 2.71 -16.40 -0.82
C ALA A 3 1.41 -15.75 -0.33
N SER A 4 1.43 -15.34 0.95
CA SER A 4 0.37 -14.59 1.64
C SER A 4 0.06 -13.26 0.96
N TRP A 5 -1.00 -12.60 1.39
CA TRP A 5 -1.42 -11.30 0.84
C TRP A 5 -1.37 -10.26 1.94
N SER A 6 -0.52 -9.25 1.79
CA SER A 6 -0.47 -8.09 2.68
C SER A 6 -1.57 -7.09 2.33
N ARG A 7 -2.17 -6.44 3.33
CA ARG A 7 -3.26 -5.47 3.13
C ARG A 7 -2.78 -4.01 3.25
N SER A 8 -3.09 -3.19 2.25
CA SER A 8 -2.74 -1.76 2.22
C SER A 8 -3.89 -0.87 1.75
N LYS A 9 -3.70 0.45 1.86
CA LYS A 9 -4.65 1.50 1.43
C LYS A 9 -3.95 2.51 0.53
N THR A 10 -4.60 2.93 -0.55
CA THR A 10 -4.08 4.02 -1.40
C THR A 10 -4.07 5.35 -0.66
N LEU A 11 -3.15 6.26 -0.99
CA LEU A 11 -2.93 7.53 -0.29
C LEU A 11 -3.96 8.64 -0.56
N GLY A 12 -4.81 8.50 -1.60
CA GLY A 12 -5.77 9.53 -2.01
C GLY A 12 -6.91 9.79 -1.00
N THR A 13 -7.71 10.84 -1.23
CA THR A 13 -8.83 11.23 -0.34
C THR A 13 -9.82 10.11 -0.08
N LYS A 14 -10.19 9.36 -1.13
CA LYS A 14 -11.02 8.17 -1.03
C LYS A 14 -10.11 6.95 -1.02
N GLN A 15 -9.52 6.68 0.15
CA GLN A 15 -8.60 5.55 0.32
C GLN A 15 -9.29 4.25 -0.10
N LYS A 16 -8.66 3.50 -1.00
CA LYS A 16 -9.14 2.19 -1.45
C LYS A 16 -8.24 1.13 -0.85
N VAL A 17 -8.86 0.14 -0.22
CA VAL A 17 -8.18 -1.06 0.27
C VAL A 17 -7.80 -1.93 -0.93
N PHE A 18 -6.60 -2.48 -0.89
CA PHE A 18 -6.13 -3.51 -1.81
C PHE A 18 -5.25 -4.50 -1.04
N SER A 19 -5.05 -5.67 -1.64
CA SER A 19 -4.08 -6.64 -1.15
C SER A 19 -2.95 -6.75 -2.15
N TRP A 20 -1.75 -7.00 -1.67
CA TRP A 20 -0.58 -7.13 -2.53
C TRP A 20 0.39 -8.18 -2.00
N ARG A 21 1.29 -8.63 -2.87
CA ARG A 21 2.40 -9.50 -2.51
C ARG A 21 3.52 -9.35 -3.53
N ILE A 22 4.74 -9.70 -3.13
CA ILE A 22 5.91 -9.77 -3.99
C ILE A 22 6.44 -11.20 -4.02
N ASP A 23 6.83 -11.70 -5.20
CA ASP A 23 7.46 -13.02 -5.33
C ASP A 23 8.99 -12.93 -5.23
N SER A 24 9.66 -14.09 -5.16
CA SER A 24 11.13 -14.17 -5.07
C SER A 24 11.86 -13.61 -6.30
N ARG A 25 11.14 -13.38 -7.42
CA ARG A 25 11.69 -12.77 -8.63
C ARG A 25 11.45 -11.26 -8.68
N GLY A 26 10.90 -10.66 -7.61
CA GLY A 26 10.56 -9.25 -7.56
C GLY A 26 9.27 -8.86 -8.30
N ASN A 27 8.46 -9.82 -8.78
CA ASN A 27 7.18 -9.45 -9.39
C ASN A 27 6.17 -9.07 -8.32
N LEU A 28 5.49 -7.93 -8.55
CA LEU A 28 4.48 -7.43 -7.63
C LEU A 28 3.09 -7.78 -8.13
N PHE A 29 2.26 -8.35 -7.25
CA PHE A 29 0.88 -8.72 -7.53
C PHE A 29 -0.04 -7.83 -6.73
N ILE A 30 -1.04 -7.23 -7.39
CA ILE A 30 -2.03 -6.36 -6.74
C ILE A 30 -3.42 -6.93 -6.96
N LYS A 31 -4.08 -7.30 -5.87
CA LYS A 31 -5.45 -7.77 -5.83
C LYS A 31 -6.38 -6.64 -5.37
N ARG A 32 -7.34 -6.26 -6.22
CA ARG A 32 -8.30 -5.19 -5.96
C ARG A 32 -9.69 -5.50 -6.49
N LYS A 33 -10.73 -5.05 -5.78
CA LYS A 33 -12.13 -5.21 -6.18
C LYS A 33 -12.66 -3.91 -6.78
N PHE A 34 -13.14 -3.96 -8.02
CA PHE A 34 -13.84 -2.85 -8.64
C PHE A 34 -15.32 -2.90 -8.28
N ARG A 35 -15.97 -1.73 -8.18
CA ARG A 35 -17.38 -1.63 -7.75
C ARG A 35 -18.34 -2.51 -8.57
N LYS A 36 -18.09 -2.65 -9.87
CA LYS A 36 -18.95 -3.40 -10.80
C LYS A 36 -18.51 -4.85 -11.03
N ASN A 37 -17.39 -5.29 -10.45
CA ASN A 37 -16.86 -6.63 -10.71
C ASN A 37 -17.26 -7.60 -9.62
N ARG A 38 -17.78 -8.76 -10.02
CA ARG A 38 -18.11 -9.87 -9.11
C ARG A 38 -16.87 -10.41 -8.41
N PHE A 39 -15.75 -10.50 -9.13
CA PHE A 39 -14.50 -11.06 -8.64
C PHE A 39 -13.39 -10.00 -8.53
N PRO A 40 -12.49 -10.12 -7.54
CA PRO A 40 -11.27 -9.31 -7.48
C PRO A 40 -10.41 -9.54 -8.72
N ARG A 41 -9.85 -8.46 -9.27
CA ARG A 41 -8.82 -8.54 -10.30
C ARG A 41 -7.46 -8.65 -9.63
N ILE A 42 -6.61 -9.51 -10.16
CA ILE A 42 -5.20 -9.62 -9.76
C ILE A 42 -4.36 -9.15 -10.94
N ASP A 43 -3.63 -8.06 -10.75
CA ASP A 43 -2.70 -7.52 -11.73
C ASP A 43 -1.27 -7.91 -11.34
N LYS A 44 -0.48 -8.37 -12.31
CA LYS A 44 0.96 -8.61 -12.17
C LYS A 44 1.73 -7.44 -12.78
N ILE A 45 2.69 -6.92 -12.04
CA ILE A 45 3.69 -5.96 -12.49
C ILE A 45 5.02 -6.72 -12.45
N SER A 46 5.65 -6.89 -13.61
CA SER A 46 6.91 -7.63 -13.68
C SER A 46 8.04 -6.84 -13.01
N CYS A 47 9.04 -7.55 -12.49
CA CYS A 47 10.27 -6.94 -11.99
C CYS A 47 10.87 -5.97 -13.04
N HIS A 48 10.96 -6.40 -14.30
CA HIS A 48 11.40 -5.54 -15.41
C HIS A 48 10.59 -4.24 -15.58
N HIS A 49 9.26 -4.28 -15.40
CA HIS A 49 8.46 -3.04 -15.47
C HIS A 49 8.69 -2.13 -14.25
N LEU A 50 9.02 -2.70 -13.10
CA LEU A 50 9.40 -1.95 -11.90
C LEU A 50 10.79 -1.34 -12.04
N ASP A 51 11.75 -2.06 -12.63
CA ASP A 51 13.09 -1.52 -12.93
C ASP A 51 13.00 -0.32 -13.87
N ARG A 52 12.26 -0.45 -14.98
CA ARG A 52 12.02 0.67 -15.90
C ARG A 52 11.29 1.84 -15.24
N LEU A 53 10.41 1.56 -14.28
CA LEU A 53 9.76 2.61 -13.51
C LEU A 53 10.73 3.30 -12.56
N CYS A 54 11.65 2.57 -11.94
CA CYS A 54 12.71 3.15 -11.12
C CYS A 54 13.67 3.99 -11.96
N GLU A 55 14.10 3.51 -13.13
CA GLU A 55 14.88 4.29 -14.11
C GLU A 55 14.17 5.60 -14.48
N PHE A 56 12.87 5.56 -14.74
CA PHE A 56 12.07 6.75 -15.03
C PHE A 56 12.02 7.77 -13.86
N MET A 57 12.24 7.31 -12.62
CA MET A 57 12.22 8.15 -11.42
C MET A 57 13.61 8.60 -10.96
N GLN A 58 14.69 8.15 -11.61
CA GLN A 58 16.09 8.40 -11.21
C GLN A 58 16.55 9.85 -11.37
N ASP A 59 15.86 10.66 -12.15
CA ASP A 59 16.20 12.08 -12.34
C ASP A 59 15.97 12.96 -11.10
N ARG A 60 15.55 12.35 -9.98
CA ARG A 60 15.34 13.00 -8.68
C ARG A 60 14.35 14.16 -8.75
N GLU A 61 13.42 14.10 -9.70
CA GLU A 61 12.33 15.05 -9.79
C GLU A 61 11.04 14.51 -9.20
N TRP A 62 10.20 15.43 -8.72
CA TRP A 62 8.84 15.12 -8.29
C TRP A 62 7.95 14.75 -9.49
N LYS A 63 7.69 13.45 -9.67
CA LYS A 63 6.80 12.95 -10.73
C LYS A 63 5.35 12.90 -10.27
N THR A 64 4.45 13.37 -11.14
CA THR A 64 3.02 13.36 -10.83
C THR A 64 2.43 11.95 -10.95
N LEU A 65 1.36 11.67 -10.20
CA LEU A 65 0.69 10.36 -10.27
C LEU A 65 0.09 10.04 -11.67
N ALA A 66 -0.42 11.06 -12.37
CA ALA A 66 -0.91 11.02 -13.77
C ALA A 66 -1.68 9.76 -14.19
N ASN A 67 -2.80 9.43 -13.54
CA ASN A 67 -3.54 8.18 -13.79
C ASN A 67 -5.07 8.35 -14.00
N ASN A 68 -5.49 9.51 -14.49
CA ASN A 68 -6.88 9.77 -14.81
C ASN A 68 -7.31 8.91 -16.02
N ALA A 69 -8.28 8.03 -15.79
CA ALA A 69 -8.76 7.10 -16.81
C ALA A 69 -9.26 7.78 -18.08
N ALA A 70 -10.07 8.84 -17.96
CA ALA A 70 -10.64 9.53 -19.11
C ALA A 70 -9.54 10.20 -19.94
N LYS A 71 -8.60 10.88 -19.28
CA LYS A 71 -7.47 11.53 -19.98
C LYS A 71 -6.53 10.53 -20.65
N LEU A 72 -6.31 9.37 -20.03
CA LEU A 72 -5.53 8.29 -20.64
C LEU A 72 -6.21 7.75 -21.90
N CYS A 73 -7.52 7.47 -21.84
CA CYS A 73 -8.28 7.05 -23.02
C CYS A 73 -8.24 8.10 -24.14
N MET A 74 -8.27 9.38 -23.79
CA MET A 74 -8.23 10.50 -24.75
C MET A 74 -6.81 10.87 -25.21
N GLY A 75 -5.75 10.27 -24.63
CA GLY A 75 -4.37 10.64 -24.91
C GLY A 75 -3.95 12.03 -24.36
N THR A 76 -4.76 12.66 -23.52
CA THR A 76 -4.54 14.03 -22.99
C THR A 76 -4.00 14.04 -21.55
N GLU A 77 -3.62 12.88 -21.02
CA GLU A 77 -3.03 12.81 -19.69
C GLU A 77 -1.63 13.45 -19.68
N LYS A 78 -1.33 14.15 -18.59
CA LYS A 78 0.00 14.75 -18.38
C LYS A 78 1.06 13.69 -18.12
N ASP A 79 2.32 14.06 -18.26
CA ASP A 79 3.41 13.14 -17.94
C ASP A 79 3.52 12.87 -16.43
N GLY A 80 3.89 11.63 -16.11
CA GLY A 80 3.94 11.11 -14.76
C GLY A 80 3.81 9.58 -14.73
N ILE A 81 3.74 9.05 -13.52
CA ILE A 81 3.88 7.62 -13.22
C ILE A 81 2.79 6.79 -13.93
N GLY A 82 1.53 7.17 -13.82
CA GLY A 82 0.43 6.43 -14.46
C GLY A 82 0.52 6.41 -15.98
N LYS A 83 0.84 7.55 -16.61
CA LYS A 83 1.05 7.64 -18.06
C LYS A 83 2.30 6.85 -18.49
N PHE A 84 3.35 6.84 -17.69
CA PHE A 84 4.53 6.00 -17.94
C PHE A 84 4.15 4.50 -17.95
N LEU A 85 3.42 4.04 -16.93
CA LEU A 85 2.91 2.66 -16.88
C LEU A 85 2.01 2.34 -18.08
N TYR A 86 1.18 3.28 -18.52
CA TYR A 86 0.36 3.12 -19.72
C TYR A 86 1.19 2.92 -20.98
N LYS A 87 2.34 3.60 -21.11
CA LYS A 87 3.27 3.40 -22.24
C LYS A 87 3.92 2.01 -22.22
N LEU A 88 4.17 1.45 -21.04
CA LEU A 88 4.68 0.07 -20.90
C LEU A 88 3.62 -0.96 -21.27
N ARG A 89 2.35 -0.69 -20.94
CA ARG A 89 1.20 -1.54 -21.27
C ARG A 89 -0.04 -0.67 -21.40
N SER A 90 -0.56 -0.56 -22.63
CA SER A 90 -1.67 0.31 -23.04
C SER A 90 -3.04 -0.12 -22.49
N GLU A 91 -3.11 -0.32 -21.17
CA GLU A 91 -4.32 -0.63 -20.42
C GLU A 91 -4.51 0.42 -19.33
N VAL A 92 -5.68 1.07 -19.32
CA VAL A 92 -6.00 2.07 -18.30
C VAL A 92 -5.93 1.50 -16.88
N SER A 93 -6.37 0.26 -16.71
CA SER A 93 -6.25 -0.46 -15.44
C SER A 93 -4.80 -0.63 -14.99
N TYR A 94 -3.88 -0.85 -15.94
CA TYR A 94 -2.47 -1.00 -15.63
C TYR A 94 -1.86 0.34 -15.19
N ALA A 95 -2.17 1.43 -15.90
CA ALA A 95 -1.82 2.79 -15.51
C ALA A 95 -2.32 3.16 -14.09
N GLN A 96 -3.54 2.74 -13.75
CA GLN A 96 -4.14 2.97 -12.43
C GLN A 96 -3.43 2.22 -11.28
N LEU A 97 -2.57 1.24 -11.57
CA LEU A 97 -1.72 0.61 -10.56
C LEU A 97 -0.79 1.61 -9.88
N SER A 98 -0.50 2.76 -10.52
CA SER A 98 0.33 3.82 -9.93
C SER A 98 -0.17 4.29 -8.57
N SER A 99 -1.48 4.27 -8.29
CA SER A 99 -2.02 4.63 -6.97
C SER A 99 -1.70 3.61 -5.88
N GLN A 100 -1.61 2.33 -6.25
CA GLN A 100 -1.23 1.27 -5.32
C GLN A 100 0.29 1.20 -5.17
N LEU A 101 1.04 1.29 -6.27
CA LEU A 101 2.50 1.38 -6.24
C LEU A 101 2.97 2.57 -5.40
N GLY A 102 2.38 3.74 -5.59
CA GLY A 102 2.71 4.93 -4.79
C GLY A 102 2.49 4.72 -3.29
N ALA A 103 1.47 3.94 -2.90
CA ALA A 103 1.27 3.59 -1.49
C ALA A 103 2.31 2.57 -1.00
N ILE A 104 2.55 1.50 -1.76
CA ILE A 104 3.49 0.43 -1.39
C ILE A 104 4.91 1.00 -1.26
N PHE A 105 5.38 1.72 -2.27
CA PHE A 105 6.73 2.27 -2.31
C PHE A 105 6.95 3.41 -1.31
N TYR A 106 5.92 4.21 -1.03
CA TYR A 106 5.99 5.16 0.08
C TYR A 106 6.12 4.46 1.44
N GLN A 107 5.29 3.44 1.70
CA GLN A 107 5.33 2.70 2.95
C GLN A 107 6.63 1.90 3.13
N ALA A 108 7.22 1.42 2.03
CA ALA A 108 8.50 0.73 2.00
C ALA A 108 9.72 1.67 2.07
N GLY A 109 9.53 3.01 2.07
CA GLY A 109 10.63 3.98 2.07
C GLY A 109 11.40 4.08 0.75
N VAL A 110 10.84 3.57 -0.35
CA VAL A 110 11.42 3.66 -1.70
C VAL A 110 11.13 5.01 -2.32
N TRP A 111 9.92 5.52 -2.12
CA TRP A 111 9.48 6.83 -2.62
C TRP A 111 9.11 7.75 -1.47
N GLU A 112 9.35 9.05 -1.68
CA GLU A 112 8.74 10.11 -0.88
C GLU A 112 7.42 10.55 -1.50
N TRP A 113 6.46 10.93 -0.67
CA TRP A 113 5.17 11.48 -1.10
C TRP A 113 5.05 12.93 -0.63
N ASN A 114 4.62 13.83 -1.51
CA ASN A 114 4.41 15.24 -1.16
C ASN A 114 3.22 15.52 -0.21
N GLU A 115 2.65 14.48 0.41
CA GLU A 115 1.51 14.52 1.35
C GLU A 115 0.20 15.15 0.83
N GLN A 116 0.16 15.53 -0.44
CA GLN A 116 -1.03 16.13 -1.04
C GLN A 116 -1.97 15.06 -1.60
N LYS A 117 -3.22 15.04 -1.10
CA LYS A 117 -4.25 14.12 -1.59
C LYS A 117 -4.78 14.47 -2.99
N ARG A 118 -4.66 15.73 -3.40
CA ARG A 118 -4.91 16.22 -4.77
C ARG A 118 -3.60 16.77 -5.33
N GLY A 119 -3.28 16.45 -6.58
CA GLY A 119 -1.99 16.87 -7.15
C GLY A 119 -0.79 16.05 -6.64
N MET A 120 -1.05 14.82 -6.16
CA MET A 120 -0.06 13.88 -5.64
C MET A 120 1.16 13.74 -6.55
N LYS A 121 2.34 13.84 -5.93
CA LYS A 121 3.65 13.64 -6.55
C LYS A 121 4.52 12.73 -5.69
N PHE A 122 5.45 12.05 -6.35
CA PHE A 122 6.41 11.17 -5.71
C PHE A 122 7.82 11.48 -6.18
N LEU A 123 8.78 11.20 -5.31
CA LEU A 123 10.21 11.33 -5.56
C LEU A 123 10.90 10.00 -5.20
N LEU A 124 11.89 9.58 -5.96
CA LEU A 124 12.69 8.40 -5.62
C LEU A 124 13.67 8.74 -4.49
N LEU A 125 13.64 7.97 -3.40
CA LEU A 125 14.60 8.08 -2.29
C LEU A 125 15.72 7.04 -2.42
N LEU A 126 15.34 5.79 -2.70
CA LEU A 126 16.26 4.66 -2.75
C LEU A 126 16.09 3.89 -4.06
N GLU A 127 17.20 3.62 -4.74
CA GLU A 127 17.20 2.89 -6.02
C GLU A 127 16.98 1.37 -5.83
N ASN A 128 17.36 0.83 -4.66
CA ASN A 128 17.18 -0.58 -4.32
C ASN A 128 15.74 -0.87 -3.86
N TRP A 129 14.80 -0.65 -4.76
CA TRP A 129 13.37 -0.78 -4.52
C TRP A 129 12.99 -2.22 -4.12
N GLN A 130 13.67 -3.22 -4.70
CA GLN A 130 13.32 -4.63 -4.52
C GLN A 130 13.60 -5.09 -3.09
N GLU A 131 14.78 -4.78 -2.53
CA GLU A 131 15.13 -5.13 -1.17
C GLU A 131 14.17 -4.48 -0.16
N LYS A 132 13.98 -3.16 -0.28
CA LYS A 132 13.13 -2.37 0.61
C LYS A 132 11.66 -2.80 0.57
N THR A 133 11.14 -3.07 -0.62
CA THR A 133 9.76 -3.55 -0.77
C THR A 133 9.60 -4.97 -0.24
N THR A 134 10.63 -5.82 -0.35
CA THR A 134 10.61 -7.20 0.17
C THR A 134 10.73 -7.23 1.69
N GLU A 135 11.58 -6.38 2.27
CA GLU A 135 11.66 -6.13 3.71
C GLU A 135 10.29 -5.69 4.24
N TYR A 136 9.73 -4.62 3.68
CA TYR A 136 8.41 -4.11 4.06
C TYR A 136 7.29 -5.17 3.94
N TYR A 137 7.33 -5.97 2.87
CA TYR A 137 6.39 -7.07 2.69
C TYR A 137 6.48 -8.09 3.82
N ARG A 138 7.69 -8.53 4.19
CA ARG A 138 7.89 -9.50 5.29
C ARG A 138 7.37 -8.95 6.61
N ASP A 139 7.69 -7.70 6.92
CA ASP A 139 7.25 -7.05 8.16
C ASP A 139 5.73 -6.86 8.20
N SER A 140 5.09 -6.60 7.06
CA SER A 140 3.64 -6.49 7.01
C SER A 140 2.93 -7.82 7.29
N LEU A 141 3.58 -8.96 7.01
CA LEU A 141 3.02 -10.28 7.29
C LEU A 141 3.20 -10.67 8.76
N SER A 142 4.32 -10.30 9.40
CA SER A 142 4.52 -10.56 10.83
C SER A 142 3.52 -9.78 11.67
N LEU A 143 3.25 -8.52 11.31
CA LEU A 143 2.27 -7.69 12.01
C LEU A 143 0.84 -8.26 11.91
N GLU A 144 0.43 -8.76 10.74
CA GLU A 144 -0.88 -9.42 10.60
C GLU A 144 -0.96 -10.70 11.45
N ASN A 145 0.13 -11.46 11.57
CA ASN A 145 0.19 -12.65 12.43
C ASN A 145 0.13 -12.29 13.93
N GLU A 146 0.81 -11.23 14.36
CA GLU A 146 0.76 -10.78 15.75
C GLU A 146 -0.63 -10.26 16.12
N VAL A 147 -1.27 -9.46 15.26
CA VAL A 147 -2.65 -9.00 15.50
C VAL A 147 -3.62 -10.18 15.54
N ALA A 148 -3.47 -11.17 14.65
CA ALA A 148 -4.28 -12.38 14.67
C ALA A 148 -4.03 -13.25 15.92
N PHE A 149 -2.80 -13.24 16.44
CA PHE A 149 -2.44 -13.94 17.67
C PHE A 149 -3.08 -13.27 18.90
N PHE A 150 -3.03 -11.94 19.00
CA PHE A 150 -3.67 -11.20 20.09
C PHE A 150 -5.21 -11.26 20.03
N ASP A 151 -5.80 -11.24 18.82
CA ASP A 151 -7.25 -11.43 18.65
C ASP A 151 -7.71 -12.82 19.14
N ASN A 152 -6.87 -13.86 19.01
CA ASN A 152 -7.14 -15.21 19.52
C ASN A 152 -6.82 -15.38 21.01
N ALA A 153 -5.91 -14.57 21.57
CA ALA A 153 -5.57 -14.60 23.00
C ALA A 153 -6.58 -13.84 23.88
N LEU A 154 -7.48 -13.08 23.27
CA LEU A 154 -8.56 -12.30 23.90
C LEU A 154 -9.93 -13.00 23.81
N GLU A 155 -9.98 -14.33 23.80
CA GLU A 155 -11.15 -15.05 24.31
C GLU A 155 -11.04 -15.18 25.84
N PRO A 156 -11.64 -14.28 26.64
CA PRO A 156 -11.91 -14.63 28.04
C PRO A 156 -12.96 -15.74 28.03
N GLY A 157 -12.73 -16.76 28.86
CA GLY A 157 -13.72 -17.79 29.12
C GLY A 157 -15.09 -17.19 29.39
N LEU A 158 -16.11 -17.82 28.81
CA LEU A 158 -17.52 -17.53 29.03
C LEU A 158 -17.84 -17.46 30.53
N GLU A 159 -18.02 -16.27 31.08
CA GLU A 159 -18.88 -16.08 32.25
C GLU A 159 -20.28 -15.68 31.77
N PRO A 160 -21.33 -16.39 32.20
CA PRO A 160 -22.70 -16.13 31.76
C PRO A 160 -23.29 -14.94 32.53
N GLY A 161 -23.60 -13.82 31.85
CA GLY A 161 -24.46 -12.81 32.48
C GLY A 161 -24.45 -11.35 32.00
N LEU A 162 -23.89 -10.97 30.85
CA LEU A 162 -23.90 -9.56 30.42
C LEU A 162 -24.55 -9.33 29.05
N GLU A 163 -25.46 -8.36 29.03
CA GLU A 163 -26.32 -7.99 27.90
C GLU A 163 -25.54 -7.48 26.66
N PRO A 164 -26.02 -7.76 25.42
CA PRO A 164 -25.24 -7.56 24.19
C PRO A 164 -24.92 -6.11 23.81
N GLY A 165 -25.57 -5.12 24.44
CA GLY A 165 -25.51 -3.71 24.05
C GLY A 165 -24.24 -2.96 24.46
N GLU A 166 -23.61 -3.35 25.58
CA GLU A 166 -22.43 -2.64 26.13
C GLU A 166 -21.10 -3.17 25.57
N ILE A 167 -21.07 -4.45 25.20
CA ILE A 167 -19.90 -5.15 24.62
C ILE A 167 -19.43 -4.51 23.29
N VAL A 168 -20.36 -3.95 22.51
CA VAL A 168 -20.06 -3.37 21.18
C VAL A 168 -19.39 -2.00 21.26
N LYS A 169 -19.64 -1.22 22.32
CA LYS A 169 -19.00 0.10 22.52
C LYS A 169 -17.54 -0.06 22.99
N SER A 170 -17.30 -0.94 23.97
CA SER A 170 -15.96 -1.22 24.49
C SER A 170 -15.02 -1.82 23.42
N LYS A 171 -15.52 -2.74 22.58
CA LYS A 171 -14.76 -3.31 21.45
C LYS A 171 -14.38 -2.29 20.38
N LYS A 172 -15.21 -1.26 20.16
CA LYS A 172 -14.92 -0.20 19.18
C LYS A 172 -13.87 0.79 19.70
N GLN A 173 -13.95 1.16 20.98
CA GLN A 173 -12.99 2.05 21.63
C GLN A 173 -11.61 1.39 21.75
N GLN A 174 -11.55 0.15 22.24
CA GLN A 174 -10.29 -0.61 22.33
C GLN A 174 -9.63 -0.81 20.95
N LYS A 175 -10.41 -1.12 19.90
CA LYS A 175 -9.87 -1.27 18.55
C LYS A 175 -9.34 0.04 17.94
N GLN A 176 -9.86 1.17 18.40
CA GLN A 176 -9.42 2.50 17.97
C GLN A 176 -8.17 2.94 18.73
N GLU A 177 -8.10 2.68 20.04
CA GLU A 177 -6.93 2.93 20.88
C GLU A 177 -5.72 2.11 20.43
N VAL A 178 -5.90 0.80 20.19
CA VAL A 178 -4.82 -0.07 19.67
C VAL A 178 -4.32 0.40 18.29
N GLN A 179 -5.21 0.89 17.42
CA GLN A 179 -4.79 1.45 16.13
C GLN A 179 -3.99 2.75 16.28
N ILE A 180 -4.34 3.60 17.24
CA ILE A 180 -3.64 4.86 17.50
C ILE A 180 -2.25 4.57 18.10
N GLU A 181 -2.17 3.61 19.03
CA GLU A 181 -0.92 3.22 19.68
C GLU A 181 0.07 2.61 18.67
N VAL A 182 -0.42 1.80 17.73
CA VAL A 182 0.39 1.24 16.64
C VAL A 182 0.90 2.33 15.68
N ILE A 183 0.06 3.32 15.35
CA ILE A 183 0.47 4.46 14.49
C ILE A 183 1.56 5.29 15.18
N GLN A 184 1.40 5.57 16.48
CA GLN A 184 2.40 6.31 17.27
C GLN A 184 3.73 5.56 17.37
N LYS A 185 3.69 4.23 17.51
CA LYS A 185 4.89 3.39 17.56
C LYS A 185 5.63 3.39 16.22
N ILE A 186 4.90 3.39 15.09
CA ILE A 186 5.50 3.52 13.75
C ILE A 186 6.15 4.89 13.56
N GLU A 187 5.51 5.97 14.03
CA GLU A 187 6.10 7.32 13.97
C GLU A 187 7.35 7.45 14.84
N GLN A 188 7.36 6.87 16.04
CA GLN A 188 8.56 6.82 16.89
C GLN A 188 9.69 5.99 16.27
N MET A 189 9.37 4.89 15.58
CA MET A 189 10.38 4.10 14.84
C MET A 189 10.96 4.89 13.66
N LYS A 190 10.16 5.69 12.95
CA LYS A 190 10.65 6.58 11.89
C LYS A 190 11.58 7.67 12.43
N LEU A 191 11.21 8.29 13.55
CA LEU A 191 12.03 9.33 14.18
C LEU A 191 13.34 8.76 14.74
N SER A 192 13.30 7.60 15.40
CA SER A 192 14.51 6.96 15.95
C SER A 192 15.45 6.40 14.88
N ALA A 193 14.96 6.09 13.67
CA ALA A 193 15.81 5.79 12.52
C ALA A 193 16.48 7.04 11.92
N PHE A 194 15.96 8.24 12.20
CA PHE A 194 16.45 9.52 11.69
C PHE A 194 17.50 10.18 12.61
N PHE A 195 17.57 9.80 13.88
CA PHE A 195 18.51 10.33 14.89
C PHE A 195 19.65 9.35 15.26
N ARG A 196 19.90 8.32 14.45
CA ARG A 196 21.08 7.45 14.60
C ARG A 196 22.20 7.94 13.67
N ASP A 197 22.86 9.01 14.10
CA ASP A 197 24.24 9.36 13.72
C ASP A 197 25.09 9.36 15.00
#